data_AF-A0A1F7N669-F1
#
_entry.id   AF-A0A1F7N669-F1
#
_cell.length_a   1.000
_cell.length_b   1.000
_cell.length_c   1.000
_cell.angle_alpha   90.00
_cell.angle_beta   90.00
_cell.angle_gamma   90.00
#
_symmetry.space_group_name_H-M   'P 1'
#
loop_
_entity.id
_entity.type
_entity.pdbx_description
1 polymer ?
#
loop_
_entity_poly.entity_id
_entity_poly.type
_entity_poly.pdbx_seq_one_letter_code
_entity_poly.pdbx_strand_id
1 'polypeptide(L)'
;MSAARAGFLAALLLLGPAPVRAASLAPGAAERAEALRVGARSVTQETFDREWRVRNASGDRLTVITPFHRLVLAARHAAFKNEKLKPGEPDRILREQGERVVIWASLHGPRPDFARYYAPRLVAGDREIEPSFVQNERTAMRQDTGRYLARSVYGFPVRDLDGKSRLELVIRDPDGRDVGRFTIDLAAMR
;
A
#
# COMPACT_ATOMS: atom_id res chain seq x y z
N MET A 1 -55.17 -1.73 -52.39
CA MET A 1 -54.05 -0.80 -52.17
C MET A 1 -53.41 -1.16 -50.83
N SER A 2 -52.38 -2.01 -50.85
CA SER A 2 -51.64 -2.44 -49.65
C SER A 2 -50.59 -1.41 -49.29
N ALA A 3 -50.68 -0.84 -48.09
CA ALA A 3 -49.67 0.05 -47.53
C ALA A 3 -48.83 -0.71 -46.50
N ALA A 4 -47.56 -0.92 -46.83
CA ALA A 4 -46.52 -1.35 -45.91
C ALA A 4 -46.20 -0.24 -44.89
N ARG A 5 -46.08 -0.59 -43.61
CA ARG A 5 -45.35 0.17 -42.59
C ARG A 5 -44.76 -0.83 -41.59
N ALA A 6 -43.48 -1.14 -41.73
CA ALA A 6 -42.35 -0.43 -41.13
C ALA A 6 -42.15 -0.90 -39.67
N GLY A 7 -41.18 -1.80 -39.51
CA GLY A 7 -40.72 -2.27 -38.21
C GLY A 7 -39.85 -1.26 -37.52
N PHE A 8 -39.76 -1.40 -36.19
CA PHE A 8 -38.66 -0.90 -35.39
C PHE A 8 -38.49 -1.85 -34.19
N LEU A 9 -37.50 -2.74 -34.28
CA LEU A 9 -37.02 -3.53 -33.16
C LEU A 9 -36.10 -2.61 -32.33
N ALA A 10 -36.56 -2.20 -31.15
CA ALA A 10 -35.76 -1.48 -30.19
C ALA A 10 -34.82 -2.45 -29.47
N ALA A 11 -33.55 -2.50 -29.89
CA ALA A 11 -32.50 -3.19 -29.16
C ALA A 11 -31.99 -2.26 -28.04
N LEU A 12 -32.45 -2.47 -26.80
CA LEU A 12 -31.83 -1.84 -25.63
C LEU A 12 -30.44 -2.47 -25.43
N LEU A 13 -29.41 -1.69 -25.75
CA LEU A 13 -28.03 -1.95 -25.37
C LEU A 13 -27.91 -1.92 -23.83
N LEU A 14 -27.83 -3.10 -23.23
CA LEU A 14 -27.30 -3.31 -21.88
C LEU A 14 -25.79 -3.01 -21.88
N LEU A 15 -25.43 -1.73 -21.97
CA LEU A 15 -24.09 -1.26 -21.64
C LEU A 15 -23.99 -1.19 -20.11
N GLY A 16 -23.80 -2.36 -19.49
CA GLY A 16 -23.30 -2.40 -18.12
C GLY A 16 -21.95 -1.69 -18.04
N PRO A 17 -21.61 -1.01 -16.92
CA PRO A 17 -20.32 -0.36 -16.78
C PRO A 17 -19.23 -1.41 -17.00
N ALA A 18 -18.33 -1.14 -17.97
CA ALA A 18 -17.14 -1.96 -18.16
C ALA A 18 -16.41 -2.05 -16.81
N PRO A 19 -15.93 -3.24 -16.40
CA PRO A 19 -15.13 -3.34 -15.20
C PRO A 19 -13.94 -2.42 -15.39
N VAL A 20 -13.88 -1.34 -14.60
CA VAL A 20 -12.69 -0.51 -14.50
C VAL A 20 -11.60 -1.47 -14.07
N ARG A 21 -10.70 -1.78 -15.01
CA ARG A 21 -9.54 -2.62 -14.75
C ARG A 21 -8.72 -1.85 -13.74
N ALA A 22 -8.87 -2.21 -12.45
CA ALA A 22 -8.13 -1.60 -11.35
C ALA A 22 -6.67 -1.46 -11.78
N ALA A 23 -6.09 -0.27 -11.66
CA ALA A 23 -4.71 -0.09 -12.05
C ALA A 23 -3.89 -1.00 -11.13
N SER A 24 -3.29 -2.03 -11.70
CA SER A 24 -2.55 -3.00 -10.91
C SER A 24 -1.40 -2.29 -10.20
N LEU A 25 -1.25 -2.56 -8.90
CA LEU A 25 -0.05 -2.18 -8.16
C LEU A 25 1.20 -2.92 -8.64
N ALA A 26 1.04 -3.96 -9.48
CA ALA A 26 2.16 -4.65 -10.11
C ALA A 26 2.77 -3.75 -11.21
N PRO A 27 4.04 -3.33 -11.07
CA PRO A 27 4.63 -2.41 -12.03
C PRO A 27 4.83 -3.09 -13.39
N GLY A 28 4.47 -2.38 -14.46
CA GLY A 28 4.79 -2.75 -15.84
C GLY A 28 6.29 -2.65 -16.13
N ALA A 29 6.73 -3.12 -17.31
CA ALA A 29 8.16 -3.16 -17.65
C ALA A 29 8.85 -1.78 -17.57
N ALA A 30 8.19 -0.72 -18.04
CA ALA A 30 8.70 0.64 -17.96
C ALA A 30 8.83 1.14 -16.51
N GLU A 31 7.80 0.90 -15.69
CA GLU A 31 7.79 1.28 -14.27
C GLU A 31 8.84 0.51 -13.47
N ARG A 32 9.10 -0.76 -13.81
CA ARG A 32 10.19 -1.54 -13.21
C ARG A 32 11.55 -0.93 -13.54
N ALA A 33 11.79 -0.62 -14.82
CA ALA A 33 13.05 0.01 -15.24
C ALA A 33 13.27 1.34 -14.52
N GLU A 34 12.19 2.12 -14.36
CA GLU A 34 12.20 3.38 -13.62
C GLU A 34 12.51 3.17 -12.14
N ALA A 35 11.83 2.24 -11.46
CA ALA A 35 12.09 1.93 -10.04
C ALA A 35 13.56 1.57 -9.79
N LEU A 36 14.15 0.74 -10.66
CA LEU A 36 15.56 0.35 -10.56
C LEU A 36 16.49 1.55 -10.78
N ARG A 37 16.17 2.41 -11.75
CA ARG A 37 16.94 3.63 -12.03
C ARG A 37 16.89 4.62 -10.87
N VAL A 38 15.70 4.86 -10.31
CA VAL A 38 15.48 5.73 -9.15
C VAL A 38 16.27 5.18 -7.95
N GLY A 39 16.09 3.91 -7.60
CA GLY A 39 16.80 3.29 -6.48
C GLY A 39 18.32 3.42 -6.59
N ALA A 40 18.90 3.09 -7.74
CA ALA A 40 20.34 3.17 -7.97
C ALA A 40 20.91 4.60 -7.83
N ARG A 41 20.11 5.64 -8.10
CA ARG A 41 20.53 7.06 -8.00
C ARG A 41 20.28 7.70 -6.64
N SER A 42 19.60 6.98 -5.75
CA SER A 42 19.13 7.52 -4.47
C SER A 42 20.00 7.12 -3.27
N VAL A 43 21.18 6.55 -3.49
CA VAL A 43 22.06 6.04 -2.42
C VAL A 43 22.35 7.11 -1.36
N THR A 44 22.66 8.33 -1.77
CA THR A 44 22.98 9.46 -0.89
C THR A 44 21.78 10.34 -0.52
N GLN A 45 20.59 10.05 -1.06
CA GLN A 45 19.40 10.84 -0.81
C GLN A 45 18.65 10.29 0.40
N GLU A 46 18.66 11.01 1.52
CA GLU A 46 18.05 10.56 2.78
C GLU A 46 16.52 10.50 2.73
N THR A 47 15.89 11.34 1.91
CA THR A 47 14.44 11.46 1.76
C THR A 47 13.91 10.81 0.48
N PHE A 48 14.67 9.88 -0.11
CA PHE A 48 14.29 9.22 -1.37
C PHE A 48 12.93 8.51 -1.30
N ASP A 49 12.51 8.09 -0.11
CA ASP A 49 11.28 7.36 0.14
C ASP A 49 10.18 8.24 0.78
N ARG A 50 10.31 9.58 0.72
CA ARG A 50 9.42 10.51 1.44
C ARG A 50 7.95 10.28 1.14
N GLU A 51 7.60 10.03 -0.11
CA GLU A 51 6.21 9.84 -0.55
C GLU A 51 5.57 8.57 -0.02
N TRP A 52 6.36 7.54 0.31
CA TRP A 52 5.87 6.32 0.97
C TRP A 52 5.71 6.49 2.49
N ARG A 53 6.14 7.64 3.06
CA ARG A 53 6.05 7.93 4.48
C ARG A 53 4.82 8.79 4.79
N VAL A 54 3.87 8.23 5.53
CA VAL A 54 2.64 8.91 5.95
C VAL A 54 2.70 9.23 7.44
N ARG A 55 2.13 10.37 7.83
CA ARG A 55 1.94 10.76 9.24
C ARG A 55 0.50 11.11 9.51
N ASN A 56 0.00 10.75 10.68
CA ASN A 56 -1.29 11.22 11.17
C ASN A 56 -1.13 12.42 12.11
N ALA A 57 -2.26 12.99 12.55
CA ALA A 57 -2.28 14.12 13.49
C ALA A 57 -1.67 13.77 14.86
N SER A 58 -1.72 12.51 15.27
CA SER A 58 -1.16 12.02 16.55
C SER A 58 0.36 11.88 16.53
N GLY A 59 1.02 12.11 15.38
CA GLY A 59 2.46 11.99 15.20
C GLY A 59 2.95 10.56 14.91
N ASP A 60 2.03 9.60 14.80
CA ASP A 60 2.34 8.25 14.35
C ASP A 60 2.72 8.24 12.88
N ARG A 61 3.44 7.19 12.46
CA ARG A 61 4.03 7.11 11.14
C ARG A 61 3.74 5.78 10.49
N LEU A 62 3.53 5.81 9.18
CA LEU A 62 3.54 4.63 8.32
C LEU A 62 4.68 4.76 7.30
N THR A 63 5.28 3.63 6.95
CA THR A 63 5.96 3.46 5.67
C THR A 63 5.17 2.44 4.85
N VAL A 64 4.69 2.85 3.68
CA VAL A 64 3.90 2.00 2.77
C VAL A 64 4.83 1.38 1.74
N ILE A 65 5.04 0.08 1.84
CA ILE A 65 5.92 -0.69 0.97
C ILE A 65 5.10 -1.26 -0.20
N THR A 66 5.06 -0.51 -1.29
CA THR A 66 4.46 -0.94 -2.56
C THR A 66 5.41 -1.85 -3.34
N PRO A 67 4.92 -2.62 -4.33
CA PRO A 67 5.79 -3.38 -5.23
C PRO A 67 6.84 -2.51 -5.94
N PHE A 68 6.49 -1.28 -6.30
CA PHE A 68 7.43 -0.30 -6.86
C PHE A 68 8.53 0.06 -5.86
N HIS A 69 8.14 0.47 -4.64
CA HIS A 69 9.09 0.85 -3.58
C HIS A 69 10.09 -0.28 -3.26
N ARG A 70 9.66 -1.54 -3.33
CA ARG A 70 10.56 -2.69 -3.13
C ARG A 70 11.68 -2.74 -4.16
N LEU A 71 11.37 -2.50 -5.42
CA LEU A 71 12.37 -2.45 -6.48
C LEU A 71 13.32 -1.27 -6.29
N VAL A 72 12.79 -0.10 -5.88
CA VAL A 72 13.60 1.07 -5.51
C VAL A 72 14.57 0.72 -4.36
N LEU A 73 14.06 0.14 -3.27
CA LEU A 73 14.87 -0.25 -2.11
C LEU A 73 15.95 -1.28 -2.49
N ALA A 74 15.58 -2.30 -3.27
CA ALA A 74 16.52 -3.31 -3.70
C ALA A 74 17.64 -2.71 -4.56
N ALA A 75 17.28 -1.86 -5.53
CA ALA A 75 18.25 -1.19 -6.40
C ALA A 75 19.17 -0.25 -5.64
N ARG A 76 18.61 0.50 -4.67
CA ARG A 76 19.39 1.35 -3.78
C ARG A 76 20.38 0.54 -2.95
N HIS A 77 19.94 -0.60 -2.39
CA HIS A 77 20.79 -1.48 -1.59
C HIS A 77 21.92 -2.11 -2.41
N ALA A 78 21.64 -2.56 -3.64
CA ALA A 78 22.66 -3.06 -4.55
C ALA A 78 23.67 -1.96 -4.91
N ALA A 79 23.18 -0.77 -5.28
CA ALA A 79 24.04 0.36 -5.62
C ALA A 79 24.90 0.83 -4.44
N PHE A 80 24.37 0.81 -3.21
CA PHE A 80 25.14 1.10 -2.00
C PHE A 80 26.32 0.13 -1.81
N LYS A 81 26.18 -1.12 -2.27
CA LYS A 81 27.25 -2.14 -2.28
C LYS A 81 28.15 -2.06 -3.51
N ASN A 82 28.00 -1.05 -4.37
CA ASN A 82 28.66 -0.94 -5.67
C ASN A 82 28.33 -2.10 -6.63
N GLU A 83 27.14 -2.68 -6.49
CA GLU A 83 26.62 -3.77 -7.32
C GLU A 83 25.42 -3.31 -8.17
N LYS A 84 25.02 -4.13 -9.14
CA LYS A 84 23.74 -4.03 -9.85
C LYS A 84 22.84 -5.18 -9.42
N LEU A 85 21.52 -4.97 -9.44
CA LEU A 85 20.60 -6.11 -9.34
C LEU A 85 20.89 -7.10 -10.47
N LYS A 86 20.89 -8.39 -10.12
CA LYS A 86 21.11 -9.45 -11.10
C LYS A 86 19.91 -9.58 -12.03
N PRO A 87 20.12 -10.03 -13.28
CA PRO A 87 19.01 -10.41 -14.16
C PRO A 87 18.07 -11.41 -13.45
N GLY A 88 16.75 -11.19 -13.54
CA GLY A 88 15.72 -12.03 -12.89
C GLY A 88 15.50 -11.79 -11.40
N GLU A 89 16.38 -11.04 -10.73
CA GLU A 89 16.19 -10.67 -9.32
C GLU A 89 14.98 -9.76 -9.08
N PRO A 90 14.67 -8.77 -9.95
CA PRO A 90 13.43 -7.99 -9.84
C PRO A 90 12.18 -8.87 -9.84
N ASP A 91 12.10 -9.86 -10.73
CA ASP A 91 10.96 -10.79 -10.79
C ASP A 91 10.88 -11.69 -9.57
N ARG A 92 12.03 -12.12 -9.05
CA ARG A 92 12.09 -12.87 -7.79
C ARG A 92 11.56 -12.03 -6.62
N ILE A 93 12.00 -10.77 -6.48
CA ILE A 93 11.56 -9.85 -5.42
C ILE A 93 10.04 -9.65 -5.45
N LEU A 94 9.49 -9.42 -6.65
CA LEU A 94 8.05 -9.23 -6.81
C LEU A 94 7.25 -10.50 -6.50
N ARG A 95 7.78 -11.69 -6.83
CA ARG A 95 7.14 -12.98 -6.53
C ARG A 95 7.20 -13.35 -5.05
N GLU A 96 8.38 -13.27 -4.42
CA GLU A 96 8.60 -13.73 -3.03
C GLU A 96 7.78 -12.95 -2.02
N GLN A 97 7.68 -11.63 -2.19
CA GLN A 97 6.83 -10.83 -1.32
C GLN A 97 5.34 -10.95 -1.67
N GLY A 98 4.96 -11.64 -2.75
CA GLY A 98 3.58 -11.83 -3.15
C GLY A 98 2.87 -10.53 -3.52
N GLU A 99 1.65 -10.71 -4.02
CA GLU A 99 0.70 -9.69 -4.40
C GLU A 99 0.12 -8.96 -3.17
N ARG A 100 0.97 -8.30 -2.38
CA ARG A 100 0.57 -7.50 -1.20
C ARG A 100 1.27 -6.15 -1.12
N VAL A 101 0.56 -5.15 -0.62
CA VAL A 101 1.15 -3.96 0.01
C VAL A 101 1.50 -4.30 1.45
N VAL A 102 2.67 -3.90 1.91
CA VAL A 102 3.07 -4.05 3.31
C VAL A 102 3.18 -2.67 3.94
N ILE A 103 2.61 -2.47 5.12
CA ILE A 103 2.65 -1.22 5.86
C ILE A 103 3.43 -1.45 7.14
N TRP A 104 4.48 -0.65 7.35
CA TRP A 104 5.21 -0.59 8.61
C TRP A 104 4.68 0.57 9.42
N ALA A 105 4.03 0.28 10.55
CA ALA A 105 3.42 1.26 11.42
C ALA A 105 4.29 1.50 12.65
N SER A 106 4.58 2.76 12.95
CA SER A 106 5.18 3.23 14.19
C SER A 106 4.13 4.01 14.98
N LEU A 107 3.59 3.38 16.01
CA LEU A 107 2.44 3.85 16.78
C LEU A 107 2.87 4.22 18.19
N HIS A 108 2.24 5.23 18.79
CA HIS A 108 2.53 5.64 20.16
C HIS A 108 1.35 5.42 21.09
N GLY A 109 1.63 4.92 22.30
CA GLY A 109 0.61 4.63 23.29
C GLY A 109 1.04 4.92 24.72
N PRO A 110 0.09 4.86 25.67
CA PRO A 110 0.35 5.17 27.08
C PRO A 110 0.92 3.99 27.88
N ARG A 111 0.86 2.76 27.36
CA ARG A 111 1.24 1.52 28.06
C ARG A 111 2.14 0.65 27.17
N PRO A 112 2.96 -0.26 27.72
CA PRO A 112 3.83 -1.13 26.92
C PRO A 112 3.07 -2.11 26.02
N ASP A 113 1.88 -2.56 26.38
CA ASP A 113 1.13 -3.60 25.65
C ASP A 113 0.04 -3.05 24.72
N PHE A 114 -0.04 -1.73 24.58
CA PHE A 114 -1.20 -1.04 23.99
C PHE A 114 -1.54 -1.48 22.56
N ALA A 115 -0.54 -1.85 21.75
CA ALA A 115 -0.72 -2.20 20.34
C ALA A 115 -0.93 -3.70 20.09
N ARG A 116 -0.81 -4.54 21.13
CA ARG A 116 -0.72 -6.01 21.01
C ARG A 116 -1.85 -6.63 20.20
N TYR A 117 -3.03 -6.04 20.27
CA TYR A 117 -4.27 -6.57 19.69
C TYR A 117 -4.92 -5.59 18.70
N TYR A 118 -4.16 -4.64 18.18
CA TYR A 118 -4.68 -3.72 17.18
C TYR A 118 -5.08 -4.43 15.89
N ALA A 119 -6.27 -4.07 15.39
CA ALA A 119 -6.87 -4.60 14.18
C ALA A 119 -6.82 -3.55 13.08
N PRO A 120 -5.92 -3.68 12.09
CA PRO A 120 -5.80 -2.74 10.98
C PRO A 120 -6.80 -3.08 9.86
N ARG A 121 -7.33 -2.06 9.20
CA ARG A 121 -8.25 -2.16 8.07
C ARG A 121 -7.93 -1.08 7.05
N LEU A 122 -7.90 -1.44 5.77
CA LEU A 122 -7.85 -0.45 4.69
C LEU A 122 -9.27 -0.13 4.25
N VAL A 123 -9.57 1.14 4.08
CA VAL A 123 -10.84 1.64 3.56
C VAL A 123 -10.58 2.28 2.21
N ALA A 124 -11.26 1.78 1.19
CA ALA A 124 -11.20 2.26 -0.19
C ALA A 124 -12.62 2.66 -0.63
N GLY A 125 -12.96 3.95 -0.50
CA GLY A 125 -14.33 4.40 -0.68
C GLY A 125 -15.24 3.81 0.40
N ASP A 126 -16.24 3.02 -0.01
CA ASP A 126 -17.19 2.30 0.84
C ASP A 126 -16.74 0.89 1.22
N ARG A 127 -15.61 0.41 0.67
CA ARG A 127 -15.10 -0.94 0.89
C ARG A 127 -14.07 -0.98 2.01
N GLU A 128 -14.30 -1.86 2.99
CA GLU A 128 -13.29 -2.26 3.96
C GLU A 128 -12.53 -3.51 3.46
N ILE A 129 -11.21 -3.48 3.56
CA ILE A 129 -10.29 -4.52 3.10
C ILE A 129 -9.54 -5.07 4.30
N GLU A 130 -9.64 -6.38 4.48
CA GLU A 130 -8.98 -7.08 5.55
C GLU A 130 -7.48 -7.29 5.26
N PRO A 131 -6.62 -7.27 6.30
CA PRO A 131 -5.23 -7.62 6.15
C PRO A 131 -5.09 -9.12 5.87
N SER A 132 -4.18 -9.48 4.97
CA SER A 132 -3.76 -10.88 4.77
C SER A 132 -2.81 -11.35 5.87
N PHE A 133 -2.14 -10.44 6.57
CA PHE A 133 -1.42 -10.73 7.81
C PHE A 133 -1.29 -9.51 8.70
N VAL A 134 -1.17 -9.75 10.00
CA VAL A 134 -0.96 -8.73 11.03
C VAL A 134 0.13 -9.21 11.97
N GLN A 135 1.14 -8.38 12.18
CA GLN A 135 2.18 -8.59 13.19
C GLN A 135 2.28 -7.34 14.05
N ASN A 136 1.68 -7.39 15.23
CA ASN A 136 1.78 -6.30 16.19
C ASN A 136 2.99 -6.49 17.12
N GLU A 137 3.62 -5.38 17.49
CA GLU A 137 4.56 -5.39 18.60
C GLU A 137 3.83 -5.79 19.88
N ARG A 138 4.36 -6.79 20.59
CA ARG A 138 3.74 -7.28 21.83
C ARG A 138 4.10 -6.42 23.03
N THR A 139 5.29 -5.82 22.99
CA THR A 139 5.83 -4.96 24.04
C THR A 139 6.52 -3.76 23.41
N ALA A 140 5.83 -2.64 23.43
CA ALA A 140 6.30 -1.36 22.94
C ALA A 140 7.47 -0.82 23.76
N MET A 141 8.37 -0.10 23.09
CA MET A 141 9.58 0.48 23.67
C MET A 141 9.26 1.82 24.32
N ARG A 142 9.63 2.01 25.59
CA ARG A 142 9.47 3.31 26.27
C ARG A 142 10.30 4.38 25.55
N GLN A 143 9.77 5.58 25.44
CA GLN A 143 10.42 6.76 24.86
C GLN A 143 10.68 7.80 25.95
N ASP A 144 11.60 8.72 25.69
CA ASP A 144 11.95 9.80 26.62
C ASP A 144 10.77 10.74 26.91
N THR A 145 9.80 10.80 26.00
CA THR A 145 8.54 11.53 26.14
C THR A 145 7.58 10.92 27.17
N GLY A 146 7.93 9.77 27.77
CA GLY A 146 7.07 9.02 28.68
C GLY A 146 6.03 8.13 27.98
N ARG A 147 5.89 8.24 26.65
CA ARG A 147 5.04 7.34 25.85
C ARG A 147 5.79 6.07 25.44
N TYR A 148 5.06 5.10 24.91
CA TYR A 148 5.61 3.86 24.36
C TYR A 148 5.47 3.83 22.84
N LEU A 149 6.49 3.36 22.14
CA LEU A 149 6.54 3.20 20.68
C LEU A 149 6.39 1.71 20.32
N ALA A 150 5.30 1.36 19.65
CA ALA A 150 5.08 0.04 19.05
C ALA A 150 5.44 0.07 17.56
N ARG A 151 6.03 -1.01 17.05
CA ARG A 151 6.28 -1.22 15.62
C ARG A 151 5.48 -2.41 15.12
N SER A 152 4.48 -2.13 14.29
CA SER A 152 3.62 -3.17 13.73
C SER A 152 3.78 -3.29 12.22
N VAL A 153 3.51 -4.46 11.67
CA VAL A 153 3.58 -4.75 10.24
C VAL A 153 2.24 -5.31 9.78
N TYR A 154 1.66 -4.69 8.76
CA TYR A 154 0.35 -5.08 8.20
C TYR A 154 0.50 -5.39 6.72
N GLY A 155 -0.04 -6.52 6.26
CA GLY A 155 -0.08 -6.86 4.85
C GLY A 155 -1.49 -6.81 4.32
N PHE A 156 -1.68 -6.22 3.14
CA PHE A 156 -2.96 -6.17 2.44
C PHE A 156 -2.80 -6.70 1.02
N PRO A 157 -3.74 -7.53 0.53
CA PRO A 157 -3.69 -8.07 -0.83
C PRO A 157 -3.83 -6.95 -1.88
N VAL A 158 -2.98 -6.93 -2.91
CA VAL A 158 -3.05 -5.90 -3.98
C VAL A 158 -4.24 -6.09 -4.91
N ARG A 159 -4.76 -7.32 -5.06
CA ARG A 159 -5.92 -7.59 -5.94
C ARG A 159 -7.18 -6.82 -5.53
N ASP A 160 -7.22 -6.40 -4.27
CA ASP A 160 -8.33 -5.64 -3.69
C ASP A 160 -8.06 -4.13 -3.70
N LEU A 161 -6.92 -3.69 -4.25
CA LEU A 161 -6.47 -2.31 -4.28
C LEU A 161 -6.31 -1.82 -5.72
N ASP A 162 -6.80 -0.61 -6.00
CA ASP A 162 -6.42 0.12 -7.20
C ASP A 162 -5.20 1.02 -6.88
N GLY A 163 -4.12 0.86 -7.65
CA GLY A 163 -2.85 1.57 -7.46
C GLY A 163 -2.91 3.08 -7.71
N LYS A 164 -4.09 3.62 -8.02
CA LYS A 164 -4.34 5.06 -8.11
C LYS A 164 -5.30 5.58 -7.02
N SER A 165 -5.71 4.70 -6.09
CA SER A 165 -6.68 5.05 -5.06
C SER A 165 -6.06 5.90 -3.96
N ARG A 166 -6.89 6.79 -3.41
CA ARG A 166 -6.71 7.28 -2.05
C ARG A 166 -7.38 6.30 -1.08
N LEU A 167 -6.63 5.85 -0.09
CA LEU A 167 -7.05 4.88 0.90
C LEU A 167 -6.97 5.49 2.30
N GLU A 168 -7.72 4.91 3.24
CA GLU A 168 -7.50 5.15 4.66
C GLU A 168 -7.07 3.87 5.35
N LEU A 169 -5.96 3.90 6.09
CA LEU A 169 -5.68 2.88 7.08
C LEU A 169 -6.35 3.30 8.39
N VAL A 170 -7.29 2.48 8.85
CA VAL A 170 -7.91 2.59 10.17
C VAL A 170 -7.35 1.49 11.06
N ILE A 171 -6.90 1.86 12.25
CA ILE A 171 -6.42 0.94 13.28
C ILE A 171 -7.42 0.98 14.43
N ARG A 172 -7.95 -0.19 14.78
CA ARG A 172 -8.94 -0.33 15.86
C ARG A 172 -8.34 -1.07 17.06
N ASP A 173 -8.77 -0.70 18.25
CA ASP A 173 -8.46 -1.42 19.48
C ASP A 173 -9.35 -2.68 19.63
N PRO A 174 -9.15 -3.52 20.67
CA PRO A 174 -9.96 -4.72 20.91
C PRO A 174 -11.45 -4.44 21.16
N ASP A 175 -11.79 -3.23 21.58
CA ASP A 175 -13.19 -2.80 21.79
C ASP A 175 -13.81 -2.30 20.47
N GLY A 176 -13.06 -2.32 19.37
CA GLY A 176 -13.48 -1.85 18.05
C GLY A 176 -13.39 -0.34 17.86
N ARG A 177 -12.79 0.40 18.81
CA ARG A 177 -12.66 1.86 18.69
C ARG A 177 -11.53 2.22 17.75
N ASP A 178 -11.75 3.21 16.90
CA ASP A 178 -10.70 3.79 16.06
C ASP A 178 -9.66 4.51 16.92
N VAL A 179 -8.42 4.02 16.88
CA VAL A 179 -7.28 4.55 17.65
C VAL A 179 -6.18 5.12 16.77
N GLY A 180 -6.24 4.88 15.46
CA GLY A 180 -5.36 5.49 14.48
C GLY A 180 -6.02 5.56 13.11
N ARG A 181 -5.85 6.68 12.42
CA ARG A 181 -6.30 6.87 11.05
C ARG A 181 -5.20 7.53 10.23
N PHE A 182 -4.95 7.02 9.03
CA PHE A 182 -3.94 7.52 8.12
C PHE A 182 -4.50 7.58 6.71
N THR A 183 -4.25 8.68 6.01
CA THR A 183 -4.61 8.78 4.61
C THR A 183 -3.41 8.42 3.73
N ILE A 184 -3.59 7.44 2.87
CA ILE A 184 -2.56 6.91 1.96
C ILE A 184 -2.99 7.28 0.54
N ASP A 185 -2.13 7.97 -0.21
CA ASP A 185 -2.35 8.23 -1.63
C ASP A 185 -1.42 7.33 -2.44
N LEU A 186 -1.96 6.23 -2.99
CA LEU A 186 -1.16 5.28 -3.77
C LEU A 186 -0.71 5.86 -5.11
N ALA A 187 -1.43 6.85 -5.66
CA ALA A 187 -1.05 7.48 -6.92
C ALA A 187 0.27 8.25 -6.80
N ALA A 188 0.55 8.80 -5.62
CA ALA A 188 1.75 9.57 -5.30
C ALA A 188 2.96 8.72 -4.88
N MET A 189 2.84 7.38 -4.83
CA MET A 189 3.85 6.47 -4.28
C MET A 189 4.62 5.72 -5.38
N ARG A 190 5.38 6.45 -6.20
CA ARG A 190 6.15 6.00 -7.38
C ARG A 190 7.52 6.67 -7.50
#